data_AF-A0A060CEN9-F1
#
_entry.id   AF-A0A060CEN9-F1
#
_cell.length_a   1.000
_cell.length_b   1.000
_cell.length_c   1.000
_cell.angle_alpha   90.00
_cell.angle_beta   90.00
_cell.angle_gamma   90.00
#
_symmetry.space_group_name_H-M   'P 1'
#
loop_
_entity.id
_entity.type
_entity.pdbx_description
1 polymer ?
#
loop_
_entity_poly.entity_id
_entity_poly.type
_entity_poly.pdbx_seq_one_letter_code
_entity_poly.pdbx_strand_id
1 'polypeptide(L)'
;MVKPYIHDSQFITHNFDFEWRGYSYGIQPDVNHFEAAKSLDIVGIDVYHPSQNELTGTEISFAGDIARSIKNKNYLVLETQAQSFKKWTPYPKQLYQLAFSHIASGANMVEYWHWHSIHNSFES
;
A
#
# COMPACT_ATOMS: atom_id res chain seq x y z
N MET A 1 -8.22 -4.77 -22.40
CA MET A 1 -8.55 -5.88 -21.46
C MET A 1 -7.38 -6.85 -21.47
N VAL A 2 -6.80 -7.18 -20.30
CA VAL A 2 -5.63 -8.07 -20.21
C VAL A 2 -6.04 -9.56 -20.15
N LYS A 3 -7.24 -9.86 -19.65
CA LYS A 3 -7.76 -11.24 -19.45
C LYS A 3 -7.59 -12.22 -20.62
N PRO A 4 -7.73 -11.83 -21.90
CA PRO A 4 -7.52 -12.77 -23.01
C PRO A 4 -6.07 -13.27 -23.18
N TYR A 5 -5.10 -12.66 -22.50
CA TYR A 5 -3.67 -12.93 -22.67
C TYR A 5 -2.98 -13.49 -21.44
N ILE A 6 -3.70 -13.65 -20.31
CA ILE A 6 -3.10 -14.15 -19.06
C ILE A 6 -3.03 -15.68 -19.07
N HIS A 7 -2.01 -16.23 -18.41
CA HIS A 7 -1.95 -17.65 -18.05
C HIS A 7 -2.85 -17.93 -16.85
N ASP A 8 -3.39 -19.14 -16.75
CA ASP A 8 -4.31 -19.55 -15.67
C ASP A 8 -3.73 -19.40 -14.24
N SER A 9 -2.41 -19.31 -14.12
CA SER A 9 -1.69 -19.13 -12.84
C SER A 9 -1.32 -17.67 -12.53
N GLN A 10 -1.67 -16.73 -13.40
CA GLN A 10 -1.47 -15.29 -13.16
C GLN A 10 -2.71 -14.68 -12.50
N PHE A 11 -2.53 -13.52 -11.88
CA PHE A 11 -3.63 -12.76 -11.27
C PHE A 11 -3.58 -11.30 -11.71
N ILE A 12 -4.74 -10.66 -11.71
CA ILE A 12 -4.90 -9.23 -11.95
C ILE A 12 -5.12 -8.53 -10.62
N THR A 13 -4.30 -7.49 -10.37
CA THR A 13 -4.41 -6.59 -9.22
C THR A 13 -4.33 -5.14 -9.69
N HIS A 14 -4.58 -4.21 -8.79
CA HIS A 14 -4.38 -2.78 -8.97
C HIS A 14 -4.01 -2.18 -7.61
N ASN A 15 -3.15 -1.17 -7.62
CA ASN A 15 -2.67 -0.45 -6.46
C ASN A 15 -3.60 0.72 -6.12
N PHE A 16 -4.62 0.46 -5.30
CA PHE A 16 -5.47 1.56 -4.81
C PHE A 16 -4.72 2.43 -3.80
N ASP A 17 -4.79 3.74 -3.98
CA ASP A 17 -4.30 4.73 -3.04
C ASP A 17 -5.43 5.25 -2.13
N PHE A 18 -5.16 6.25 -1.32
CA PHE A 18 -6.08 6.81 -0.33
C PHE A 18 -6.08 8.33 -0.42
N GLU A 19 -7.06 9.00 0.20
CA GLU A 19 -7.06 10.48 0.27
C GLU A 19 -5.68 10.97 0.75
N TRP A 20 -5.07 11.87 0.00
CA TRP A 20 -3.72 12.33 0.26
C TRP A 20 -3.69 13.64 1.03
N ARG A 21 -3.13 13.62 2.25
CA ARG A 21 -2.84 14.84 3.05
C ARG A 21 -1.36 14.94 3.40
N GLY A 22 -0.52 14.62 2.42
CA GLY A 22 0.92 14.44 2.61
C GLY A 22 1.31 13.02 3.03
N TYR A 23 0.33 12.15 3.27
CA TYR A 23 0.40 10.71 3.47
C TYR A 23 -1.01 10.11 3.26
N SER A 24 -1.15 8.79 3.30
CA SER A 24 -2.44 8.08 3.16
C SER A 24 -3.33 8.36 4.38
N TYR A 25 -4.41 9.11 4.18
CA TYR A 25 -5.18 9.68 5.29
C TYR A 25 -6.60 9.12 5.42
N GLY A 26 -7.33 8.98 4.31
CA GLY A 26 -8.78 8.74 4.34
C GLY A 26 -9.31 7.97 3.13
N ILE A 27 -10.63 7.84 3.04
CA ILE A 27 -11.28 7.19 1.89
C ILE A 27 -10.99 8.00 0.63
N GLN A 28 -10.55 7.31 -0.43
CA GLN A 28 -10.26 7.92 -1.73
C GLN A 28 -11.50 8.67 -2.28
N PRO A 29 -11.45 10.00 -2.46
CA PRO A 29 -12.59 10.78 -2.95
C PRO A 29 -12.95 10.50 -4.41
N ASP A 30 -11.97 10.15 -5.25
CA ASP A 30 -12.16 10.09 -6.70
C ASP A 30 -12.54 8.68 -7.21
N VAL A 31 -12.38 7.65 -6.37
CA VAL A 31 -12.60 6.25 -6.74
C VAL A 31 -13.37 5.52 -5.65
N ASN A 32 -14.49 4.91 -6.03
CA ASN A 32 -15.14 3.91 -5.17
C ASN A 32 -14.39 2.58 -5.29
N HIS A 33 -13.55 2.27 -4.31
CA HIS A 33 -12.75 1.04 -4.30
C HIS A 33 -13.59 -0.24 -4.39
N PHE A 34 -14.76 -0.29 -3.75
CA PHE A 34 -15.63 -1.47 -3.77
C PHE A 34 -16.16 -1.76 -5.18
N GLU A 35 -16.50 -0.71 -5.94
CA GLU A 35 -16.96 -0.84 -7.31
C GLU A 35 -15.79 -1.15 -8.27
N ALA A 36 -14.69 -0.41 -8.15
CA ALA A 36 -13.52 -0.56 -9.02
C ALA A 36 -12.88 -1.95 -8.90
N ALA A 37 -12.82 -2.51 -7.68
CA ALA A 37 -12.18 -3.80 -7.42
C ALA A 37 -12.95 -5.01 -7.99
N LYS A 38 -14.19 -4.85 -8.49
CA LYS A 38 -14.99 -5.97 -9.03
C LYS A 38 -14.26 -6.72 -10.16
N SER A 39 -13.43 -6.01 -10.92
CA SER A 39 -12.68 -6.58 -12.04
C SER A 39 -11.39 -7.32 -11.67
N LEU A 40 -10.92 -7.15 -10.42
CA LEU A 40 -9.63 -7.66 -9.94
C LEU A 40 -9.75 -9.05 -9.31
N ASP A 41 -8.68 -9.84 -9.37
CA ASP A 41 -8.61 -11.14 -8.71
C ASP A 41 -8.24 -10.98 -7.22
N ILE A 42 -7.31 -10.08 -6.93
CA ILE A 42 -6.86 -9.68 -5.59
C ILE A 42 -6.74 -8.16 -5.50
N VAL A 43 -6.97 -7.60 -4.31
CA VAL A 43 -6.81 -6.16 -4.06
C VAL A 43 -5.34 -5.87 -3.79
N GLY A 44 -4.81 -4.83 -4.43
CA GLY A 44 -3.55 -4.20 -4.07
C GLY A 44 -3.80 -2.80 -3.50
N ILE A 45 -2.90 -2.33 -2.64
CA ILE A 45 -2.93 -0.96 -2.14
C ILE A 45 -1.55 -0.33 -2.08
N ASP A 46 -1.54 1.00 -2.09
CA ASP A 46 -0.41 1.84 -1.75
C ASP A 46 -0.71 2.57 -0.44
N VAL A 47 0.25 2.54 0.49
CA VAL A 47 0.08 3.14 1.80
C VAL A 47 1.37 3.79 2.29
N TYR A 48 1.27 5.07 2.59
CA TYR A 48 2.35 5.89 3.13
C TYR A 48 1.88 6.58 4.40
N HIS A 49 2.77 6.77 5.36
CA HIS A 49 2.40 7.20 6.70
C HIS A 49 3.54 7.95 7.42
N PRO A 50 3.23 8.75 8.45
CA PRO A 50 4.26 9.31 9.32
C PRO A 50 5.14 8.24 9.96
N SER A 51 6.40 8.58 10.24
CA SER A 51 7.41 7.66 10.77
C SER A 51 8.12 8.29 11.96
N GLN A 52 9.23 7.69 12.43
CA GLN A 52 10.02 8.20 13.54
C GLN A 52 9.14 8.39 14.78
N ASN A 53 9.15 9.57 15.41
CA ASN A 53 8.34 9.86 16.60
C ASN A 53 6.84 9.96 16.30
N GLU A 54 6.45 10.13 15.04
CA GLU A 54 5.05 10.22 14.62
C GLU A 54 4.47 8.85 14.20
N LEU A 55 5.24 7.77 14.30
CA LEU A 55 4.76 6.43 13.96
C LEU A 55 3.71 5.94 14.96
N THR A 56 2.46 5.83 14.52
CA THR A 56 1.33 5.31 15.32
C THR A 56 0.85 3.93 14.87
N GLY A 57 1.04 3.59 13.59
CA GLY A 57 0.45 2.41 12.95
C GLY A 57 -1.01 2.59 12.52
N THR A 58 -1.62 3.75 12.79
CA THR A 58 -3.03 4.02 12.49
C THR A 58 -3.33 3.96 11.01
N GLU A 59 -2.50 4.58 10.17
CA GLU A 59 -2.68 4.61 8.71
C GLU A 59 -2.58 3.22 8.10
N ILE A 60 -1.65 2.39 8.60
CA ILE A 60 -1.48 1.00 8.16
C ILE A 60 -2.70 0.16 8.49
N SER A 61 -3.20 0.28 9.73
CA SER A 61 -4.40 -0.44 10.16
C SER A 61 -5.63 0.03 9.39
N PHE A 62 -5.81 1.35 9.24
CA PHE A 62 -6.91 1.93 8.46
C PHE A 62 -6.90 1.43 7.01
N ALA A 63 -5.77 1.63 6.30
CA ALA A 63 -5.64 1.23 4.92
C ALA A 63 -5.85 -0.28 4.74
N GLY A 64 -5.26 -1.08 5.65
CA GLY A 64 -5.38 -2.53 5.63
C GLY A 64 -6.79 -3.04 5.93
N ASP A 65 -7.51 -2.40 6.85
CA ASP A 65 -8.90 -2.73 7.15
C ASP A 65 -9.81 -2.44 5.95
N ILE A 66 -9.66 -1.27 5.30
CA ILE A 66 -10.38 -0.96 4.07
C ILE A 66 -10.04 -1.97 2.96
N ALA A 67 -8.75 -2.20 2.72
CA ALA A 67 -8.29 -3.12 1.67
C ALA A 67 -8.87 -4.53 1.83
N ARG A 68 -8.81 -5.07 3.06
CA ARG A 68 -9.33 -6.38 3.41
C ARG A 68 -10.85 -6.45 3.25
N SER A 69 -11.56 -5.37 3.58
CA SER A 69 -13.03 -5.29 3.50
C SER A 69 -13.56 -5.18 2.07
N ILE A 70 -12.81 -4.65 1.11
CA ILE A 70 -13.27 -4.49 -0.30
C ILE A 70 -13.75 -5.82 -0.90
N LYS A 71 -13.01 -6.92 -0.64
CA LYS A 71 -13.35 -8.28 -1.10
C LYS A 71 -13.56 -9.29 0.02
N ASN A 72 -13.49 -8.88 1.29
CA ASN A 72 -13.47 -9.76 2.46
C ASN A 72 -12.41 -10.87 2.36
N LYS A 73 -11.20 -10.50 1.90
CA LYS A 73 -10.07 -11.39 1.64
C LYS A 73 -8.76 -10.68 1.96
N ASN A 74 -7.67 -11.45 2.07
CA ASN A 74 -6.33 -10.88 2.11
C ASN A 74 -6.04 -10.03 0.86
N TYR A 75 -5.10 -9.10 1.00
CA TYR A 75 -4.72 -8.13 -0.03
C TYR A 75 -3.20 -8.05 -0.14
N LEU A 76 -2.71 -7.24 -1.07
CA LEU A 76 -1.29 -6.99 -1.31
C LEU A 76 -0.97 -5.52 -1.01
N VAL A 77 0.13 -5.25 -0.31
CA VAL A 77 0.71 -3.90 -0.28
C VAL A 77 1.69 -3.84 -1.44
N LEU A 78 1.31 -3.14 -2.51
CA LEU A 78 2.11 -2.99 -3.72
C LEU A 78 3.11 -1.83 -3.57
N GLU A 79 2.76 -0.83 -2.78
CA GLU A 79 3.70 0.24 -2.42
C GLU A 79 3.58 0.63 -0.94
N THR A 80 4.72 0.72 -0.26
CA THR A 80 4.90 1.41 1.02
C THR A 80 6.33 1.94 1.14
N GLN A 81 6.57 2.75 2.17
CA GLN A 81 7.84 3.44 2.38
C GLN A 81 8.99 2.55 2.87
N ALA A 82 10.16 2.71 2.23
CA ALA A 82 11.45 2.23 2.73
C ALA A 82 12.20 3.35 3.49
N GLN A 83 13.24 3.96 2.89
CA GLN A 83 13.91 5.13 3.46
C GLN A 83 13.09 6.42 3.31
N SER A 84 12.37 6.54 2.18
CA SER A 84 11.50 7.69 1.85
C SER A 84 12.19 9.06 2.06
N PHE A 85 11.40 10.11 2.32
CA PHE A 85 11.90 11.43 2.64
C PHE A 85 12.65 11.45 3.99
N LYS A 86 13.56 12.41 4.19
CA LYS A 86 14.37 12.54 5.43
C LYS A 86 13.55 12.51 6.72
N LYS A 87 12.34 13.08 6.72
CA LYS A 87 11.42 13.11 7.86
C LYS A 87 10.69 11.78 8.12
N TRP A 88 10.72 10.87 7.15
CA TRP A 88 10.06 9.56 7.21
C TRP A 88 11.03 8.39 7.33
N THR A 89 12.33 8.64 7.16
CA THR A 89 13.35 7.60 7.31
C THR A 89 13.21 6.92 8.66
N PRO A 90 12.90 5.62 8.69
CA PRO A 90 12.54 4.92 9.91
C PRO A 90 13.72 4.86 10.87
N TYR A 91 13.44 4.97 12.17
CA TYR A 91 14.42 4.64 13.19
C TYR A 91 14.81 3.16 13.12
N PRO A 92 15.96 2.77 13.70
CA PRO A 92 16.34 1.37 13.80
C PRO A 92 15.15 0.51 14.28
N LYS A 93 14.87 -0.57 13.52
CA LYS A 93 13.76 -1.52 13.73
C LYS A 93 12.35 -1.04 13.35
N GLN A 94 12.10 0.25 13.09
CA GLN A 94 10.77 0.68 12.67
C GLN A 94 10.37 0.06 11.32
N LEU A 95 11.28 -0.02 10.34
CA LEU A 95 10.96 -0.68 9.06
C LEU A 95 10.50 -2.13 9.23
N TYR A 96 11.13 -2.87 10.13
CA TYR A 96 10.73 -4.24 10.47
C TYR A 96 9.36 -4.28 11.16
N GLN A 97 9.13 -3.40 12.13
CA GLN A 97 7.83 -3.27 12.80
C GLN A 97 6.71 -2.97 11.80
N LEU A 98 6.93 -2.04 10.87
CA LEU A 98 5.98 -1.65 9.83
C LEU A 98 5.56 -2.81 8.93
N ALA A 99 6.53 -3.61 8.48
CA ALA A 99 6.23 -4.81 7.70
C ALA A 99 5.28 -5.77 8.43
N PHE A 100 5.48 -5.97 9.74
CA PHE A 100 4.58 -6.79 10.55
C PHE A 100 3.23 -6.13 10.82
N SER A 101 3.14 -4.80 10.88
CA SER A 101 1.86 -4.09 10.98
C SER A 101 0.97 -4.32 9.75
N HIS A 102 1.55 -4.39 8.55
CA HIS A 102 0.81 -4.76 7.33
C HIS A 102 0.32 -6.22 7.39
N ILE A 103 1.19 -7.15 7.78
CA ILE A 103 0.84 -8.58 7.93
C ILE A 103 -0.26 -8.76 8.98
N ALA A 104 -0.18 -8.05 10.11
CA ALA A 104 -1.19 -8.08 11.17
C ALA A 104 -2.56 -7.60 10.67
N SER A 105 -2.57 -6.72 9.66
CA SER A 105 -3.79 -6.25 8.99
C SER A 105 -4.23 -7.16 7.84
N GLY A 106 -3.56 -8.29 7.59
CA GLY A 106 -3.95 -9.30 6.60
C GLY A 106 -3.32 -9.14 5.22
N ALA A 107 -2.24 -8.37 5.08
CA ALA A 107 -1.46 -8.34 3.85
C ALA A 107 -0.73 -9.67 3.62
N ASN A 108 -0.81 -10.21 2.40
CA ASN A 108 -0.07 -11.41 1.98
C ASN A 108 1.29 -11.07 1.32
N MET A 109 1.53 -9.80 1.05
CA MET A 109 2.75 -9.30 0.42
C MET A 109 2.98 -7.84 0.82
N VAL A 110 4.24 -7.45 0.95
CA VAL A 110 4.67 -6.07 1.20
C VAL A 110 5.81 -5.74 0.25
N GLU A 111 5.52 -4.86 -0.71
CA GLU A 111 6.50 -4.32 -1.65
C GLU A 111 6.87 -2.88 -1.25
N TYR A 112 8.14 -2.54 -1.41
CA TYR A 112 8.61 -1.18 -1.20
C TYR A 112 8.63 -0.44 -2.51
N TRP A 113 8.11 0.78 -2.50
CA TRP A 113 8.34 1.73 -3.57
C TRP A 113 9.50 2.64 -3.15
N HIS A 114 10.70 2.48 -3.71
CA HIS A 114 11.15 1.48 -4.69
C HIS A 114 12.50 0.87 -4.28
N TRP A 115 13.12 0.08 -5.17
CA TRP A 115 14.38 -0.63 -4.88
C TRP A 115 15.58 0.28 -4.58
N HIS A 116 15.68 1.45 -5.23
CA HIS A 116 16.83 2.34 -5.12
C HIS A 116 16.37 3.78 -4.91
N SER A 117 17.24 4.78 -5.09
CA SER A 117 16.85 6.19 -5.18
C SER A 117 17.16 6.67 -6.59
N ILE A 118 16.16 7.22 -7.28
CA ILE A 118 16.40 7.78 -8.62
C ILE A 118 17.31 9.00 -8.51
N HIS A 119 18.13 9.23 -9.54
CA HIS A 119 19.16 10.27 -9.48
C HIS A 119 18.71 11.60 -10.11
N ASN A 120 17.52 11.64 -10.70
CA ASN A 120 16.98 12.79 -11.43
C ASN A 120 15.45 12.82 -11.35
N SER A 121 14.88 13.98 -11.66
CA SER A 121 13.43 14.23 -11.76
C SER A 121 12.71 14.35 -10.40
N PHE A 122 11.39 14.21 -10.40
CA PHE A 122 10.50 14.63 -9.32
C PHE A 122 10.64 13.85 -8.00
N GLU A 123 11.13 12.61 -8.06
CA GLU A 123 11.19 11.69 -6.90
C GLU A 123 12.64 11.32 -6.52
N SER A 124 13.62 12.16 -6.92
CA SER A 124 15.04 12.02 -6.55
C SER A 124 15.39 12.52 -5.16
#